data_AF-A0A380WU59-F1
#
_entry.id   AF-A0A380WU59-F1
#
_cell.length_a   1.000
_cell.length_b   1.000
_cell.length_c   1.000
_cell.angle_alpha   90.00
_cell.angle_beta   90.00
_cell.angle_gamma   90.00
#
_symmetry.space_group_name_H-M   'P 1'
#
loop_
_entity.id
_entity.type
_entity.pdbx_description
1 polymer ?
#
loop_
_entity_poly.entity_id
_entity_poly.type
_entity_poly.pdbx_seq_one_letter_code
_entity_poly.pdbx_strand_id
1 'polypeptide(L)'
;MKTDEDKMNYLKGQLENVYLRDIVHRYDIRLTSELENLLNILASGISSLTNPSRIASTFKSIKKSKISANTIDKFIGYFEDSFILKRVYRYDVKGRNI
;
A
#
# COMPACT_ATOMS: atom_id res chain seq x y z
N MET A 1 -12.18 25.93 3.29
CA MET A 1 -10.78 25.66 2.86
C MET A 1 -10.47 26.66 1.78
N LYS A 2 -9.45 27.50 1.97
CA LYS A 2 -9.22 28.69 1.12
C LYS A 2 -7.91 28.61 0.34
N THR A 3 -6.90 27.92 0.88
CA THR A 3 -5.60 27.70 0.21
C THR A 3 -5.49 26.26 -0.28
N ASP A 4 -4.56 26.00 -1.21
CA ASP A 4 -4.25 24.62 -1.61
C ASP A 4 -3.58 23.83 -0.48
N GLU A 5 -2.85 24.51 0.41
CA GLU A 5 -2.31 23.91 1.62
C GLU A 5 -3.40 23.38 2.56
N ASP A 6 -4.49 24.15 2.76
CA ASP A 6 -5.64 23.67 3.54
C ASP A 6 -6.24 22.41 2.93
N LYS A 7 -6.33 22.35 1.59
CA LYS A 7 -6.82 21.19 0.85
C LYS A 7 -5.94 19.98 1.04
N MET A 8 -4.63 20.17 0.90
CA MET A 8 -3.66 19.10 1.13
C MET A 8 -3.70 18.58 2.57
N ASN A 9 -3.77 19.46 3.56
CA ASN A 9 -3.82 19.09 4.97
C ASN A 9 -5.10 18.33 5.31
N TYR A 10 -6.24 18.74 4.76
CA TYR A 10 -7.50 18.00 4.91
C TYR A 10 -7.41 16.59 4.32
N LEU A 11 -6.88 16.45 3.09
CA LEU A 11 -6.74 15.15 2.44
C LEU A 11 -5.79 14.22 3.20
N LYS A 12 -4.66 14.74 3.69
CA LYS A 12 -3.74 13.99 4.56
C LYS A 12 -4.43 13.55 5.84
N GLY A 13 -5.16 14.47 6.49
CA GLY A 13 -5.90 14.17 7.71
C GLY A 13 -6.97 13.09 7.52
N GLN A 14 -7.68 13.10 6.38
CA GLN A 14 -8.62 12.03 6.02
C GLN A 14 -7.90 10.70 5.78
N LEU A 15 -6.80 10.70 5.03
CA LEU A 15 -6.01 9.49 4.77
C LEU A 15 -5.53 8.83 6.07
N GLU A 16 -4.95 9.61 6.98
CA GLU A 16 -4.39 9.12 8.23
C GLU A 16 -5.46 8.70 9.24
N ASN A 17 -6.44 9.57 9.48
CA ASN A 17 -7.36 9.40 10.62
C ASN A 17 -8.62 8.61 10.29
N VAL A 18 -9.02 8.54 9.02
CA VAL A 18 -10.20 7.80 8.59
C VAL A 18 -9.77 6.51 7.92
N TYR A 19 -9.08 6.60 6.77
CA TYR A 19 -8.83 5.42 5.94
C TYR A 19 -7.80 4.46 6.54
N LEU A 20 -6.59 4.92 6.87
CA LEU A 20 -5.55 4.06 7.43
C LEU A 20 -5.93 3.54 8.82
N ARG A 21 -6.52 4.40 9.66
CA ARG A 21 -6.99 4.02 10.99
C ARG A 21 -8.07 2.95 10.93
N ASP A 22 -9.04 3.08 10.03
CA ASP A 22 -10.10 2.07 9.82
C ASP A 22 -9.52 0.73 9.39
N ILE A 23 -8.58 0.71 8.43
CA ILE A 23 -7.89 -0.52 8.01
C ILE A 23 -7.15 -1.19 9.17
N VAL A 24 -6.39 -0.40 9.93
CA VAL A 24 -5.62 -0.91 11.08
C VAL A 24 -6.53 -1.56 12.10
N HIS A 25 -7.66 -0.92 12.44
CA HIS A 25 -8.60 -1.46 13.42
C HIS A 25 -9.39 -2.66 12.88
N ARG A 26 -9.86 -2.61 11.62
CA ARG A 26 -10.65 -3.69 11.00
C ARG A 26 -9.90 -5.02 10.94
N TYR A 27 -8.59 -4.96 10.68
CA TYR A 27 -7.76 -6.14 10.46
C TYR A 27 -6.76 -6.42 11.60
N ASP A 28 -6.87 -5.75 12.75
CA ASP A 28 -5.96 -5.86 13.92
C ASP A 28 -4.48 -5.79 13.54
N ILE A 29 -4.12 -4.77 12.74
CA ILE A 29 -2.77 -4.67 12.16
C ILE A 29 -1.79 -4.14 13.20
N ARG A 30 -0.81 -4.97 13.56
CA ARG A 30 0.29 -4.58 14.47
C ARG A 30 1.41 -3.82 13.77
N LEU A 31 1.64 -4.10 12.48
CA LEU A 31 2.71 -3.49 11.67
C LEU A 31 2.19 -2.25 10.94
N THR A 32 1.73 -1.26 11.70
CA THR A 32 1.08 -0.05 11.16
C THR A 32 2.04 0.82 10.35
N SER A 33 3.29 0.95 10.80
CA SER A 33 4.31 1.71 10.07
C SER A 33 4.60 1.06 8.71
N GLU A 34 4.69 -0.27 8.64
CA GLU A 34 4.91 -0.97 7.38
C GLU A 34 3.73 -0.84 6.42
N LEU A 35 2.50 -0.86 6.93
CA LEU A 35 1.30 -0.61 6.14
C LEU A 35 1.35 0.77 5.48
N GLU A 36 1.61 1.82 6.26
CA GLU A 36 1.69 3.19 5.74
C GLU A 36 2.86 3.36 4.74
N ASN A 37 4.04 2.80 5.06
CA ASN A 37 5.17 2.82 4.15
C ASN A 37 4.86 2.08 2.83
N LEU A 38 4.11 0.98 2.89
CA LEU A 38 3.71 0.25 1.69
C LEU A 38 2.81 1.11 0.81
N LEU A 39 1.82 1.80 1.40
CA LEU A 39 0.96 2.71 0.65
C LEU A 39 1.78 3.82 -0.04
N ASN A 40 2.74 4.42 0.66
CA ASN A 40 3.64 5.42 0.09
C ASN A 40 4.51 4.87 -1.07
N ILE A 41 4.99 3.63 -0.96
CA ILE A 41 5.75 2.97 -2.04
C ILE A 41 4.84 2.74 -3.26
N LEU A 42 3.61 2.26 -3.06
CA LEU A 42 2.67 2.03 -4.14
C LEU A 42 2.22 3.33 -4.81
N ALA A 43 1.98 4.38 -4.03
CA ALA A 43 1.61 5.70 -4.52
C ALA A 43 2.74 6.39 -5.31
N SER A 44 4.01 6.22 -4.89
CA SER A 44 5.14 6.77 -5.65
C SER A 44 5.42 5.99 -6.94
N GLY A 45 5.03 4.71 -6.98
CA GLY A 45 5.17 3.82 -8.13
C GLY A 45 3.87 3.59 -8.91
N ILE A 46 2.91 4.53 -8.92
CA ILE A 46 1.65 4.36 -9.65
C ILE A 46 1.94 4.02 -11.12
N SER A 47 1.22 3.04 -11.67
CA SER A 47 1.41 2.51 -13.03
C SER A 47 2.67 1.65 -13.25
N SER A 48 3.46 1.39 -12.20
CA SER A 48 4.61 0.48 -12.28
C SER A 48 4.25 -0.98 -11.95
N LEU A 49 5.15 -1.88 -12.29
CA LEU A 49 5.06 -3.30 -11.94
C LEU A 49 5.30 -3.51 -10.44
N THR A 50 4.23 -3.85 -9.71
CA THR A 50 4.29 -4.20 -8.30
C THR A 50 4.57 -5.71 -8.14
N ASN A 51 5.63 -6.06 -7.42
CA ASN A 51 5.92 -7.45 -7.03
C ASN A 51 6.14 -7.51 -5.50
N PRO A 52 5.29 -8.22 -4.74
CA PRO A 52 5.39 -8.30 -3.28
C PRO A 52 6.75 -8.77 -2.77
N SER A 53 7.41 -9.71 -3.44
CA SER A 53 8.74 -10.21 -3.04
C SER A 53 9.84 -9.16 -3.24
N ARG A 54 9.75 -8.36 -4.32
CA ARG A 54 10.66 -7.23 -4.52
C ARG A 54 10.46 -6.17 -3.45
N ILE A 55 9.21 -5.86 -3.12
CA ILE A 55 8.89 -4.89 -2.06
C ILE A 55 9.38 -5.39 -0.70
N ALA A 56 9.20 -6.66 -0.35
CA ALA A 56 9.73 -7.26 0.87
C ALA A 56 11.25 -7.08 0.97
N SER A 57 11.94 -7.25 -0.16
CA SER A 57 13.39 -7.06 -0.25
C SER A 57 13.78 -5.60 -0.01
N THR A 58 13.00 -4.64 -0.51
CA THR A 58 13.17 -3.19 -0.25
C THR A 58 12.94 -2.85 1.22
N PHE A 59 11.91 -3.40 1.85
CA PHE A 59 11.68 -3.22 3.30
C PHE A 59 12.84 -3.77 4.12
N LYS A 60 13.37 -4.94 3.73
CA LYS A 60 14.53 -5.55 4.40
C LYS A 60 15.80 -4.70 4.21
N SER A 61 16.06 -4.17 3.02
CA SER A 61 17.30 -3.45 2.73
C SER A 61 17.30 -2.04 3.35
N ILE A 62 16.22 -1.28 3.15
CA ILE A 62 16.10 0.14 3.53
C ILE A 62 15.59 0.28 4.96
N LYS A 63 14.50 -0.39 5.30
CA LYS A 63 13.79 -0.20 6.59
C LYS A 63 14.22 -1.21 7.66
N LYS A 64 15.07 -2.19 7.31
CA LYS A 64 15.46 -3.34 8.17
C LYS A 64 14.28 -4.13 8.75
N SER A 65 13.09 -3.97 8.17
CA SER A 65 11.89 -4.71 8.56
C SER A 65 11.89 -6.08 7.88
N LYS A 66 11.53 -7.13 8.63
CA LYS A 66 11.46 -8.52 8.15
C LYS A 66 10.06 -8.88 7.65
N ILE A 67 9.28 -7.90 7.19
CA ILE A 67 7.95 -8.14 6.63
C ILE A 67 8.02 -9.13 5.47
N SER A 68 7.12 -10.11 5.47
CA SER A 68 7.08 -11.15 4.46
C SER A 68 6.36 -10.67 3.19
N ALA A 69 6.66 -11.28 2.04
CA ALA A 69 5.94 -11.03 0.80
C ALA A 69 4.43 -11.32 0.94
N ASN A 70 4.05 -12.35 1.70
CA ASN A 70 2.66 -12.68 1.98
C ASN A 70 1.96 -11.59 2.79
N THR A 71 2.67 -10.99 3.76
CA THR A 71 2.12 -9.86 4.53
C THR A 71 1.92 -8.63 3.65
N ILE A 72 2.87 -8.35 2.74
CA ILE A 72 2.72 -7.26 1.78
C ILE A 72 1.52 -7.49 0.87
N ASP A 73 1.35 -8.68 0.31
CA ASP A 73 0.20 -8.97 -0.56
C ASP A 73 -1.13 -8.88 0.20
N LYS A 74 -1.18 -9.33 1.46
CA LYS A 74 -2.34 -9.11 2.36
C LYS A 74 -2.65 -7.63 2.56
N PHE A 75 -1.63 -6.81 2.82
CA PHE A 75 -1.81 -5.37 2.99
C PHE A 75 -2.29 -4.69 1.71
N ILE A 76 -1.80 -5.11 0.54
CA ILE A 76 -2.35 -4.66 -0.75
C ILE A 76 -3.84 -5.01 -0.83
N GLY A 77 -4.22 -6.25 -0.48
CA GLY A 77 -5.63 -6.67 -0.43
C GLY A 77 -6.48 -5.77 0.48
N TYR A 78 -5.97 -5.40 1.66
CA TYR A 78 -6.69 -4.48 2.55
C TYR A 78 -6.90 -3.09 1.95
N PHE A 79 -5.96 -2.59 1.16
CA PHE A 79 -6.13 -1.35 0.41
C PHE A 79 -7.17 -1.48 -0.71
N GLU A 80 -7.25 -2.65 -1.36
CA GLU A 80 -8.26 -2.94 -2.38
C GLU A 80 -9.66 -3.03 -1.77
N ASP A 81 -9.81 -3.78 -0.68
CA ASP A 81 -11.08 -3.94 0.06
C ASP A 81 -11.60 -2.61 0.63
N SER A 82 -10.68 -1.68 0.89
CA SER A 82 -10.99 -0.34 1.39
C SER A 82 -11.08 0.71 0.29
N PHE A 83 -11.05 0.29 -0.97
CA PHE A 83 -11.14 1.14 -2.17
C PHE A 83 -10.06 2.22 -2.28
N ILE A 84 -8.94 2.07 -1.55
CA ILE A 84 -7.79 2.99 -1.65
C ILE A 84 -7.04 2.74 -2.97
N LEU A 85 -6.92 1.48 -3.36
CA LEU A 85 -6.22 1.06 -4.57
C LEU A 85 -7.06 0.08 -5.37
N LYS A 86 -6.73 -0.06 -6.65
CA LYS A 86 -7.28 -1.09 -7.52
C LYS A 86 -6.14 -1.80 -8.24
N ARG A 87 -6.04 -3.12 -8.10
CA ARG A 87 -5.09 -3.91 -8.87
C ARG A 87 -5.53 -4.01 -10.32
N VAL A 88 -4.58 -3.81 -11.22
CA VAL A 88 -4.74 -4.08 -12.64
C VAL A 88 -3.80 -5.22 -13.01
N TYR A 89 -4.38 -6.33 -13.42
CA TYR A 89 -3.61 -7.48 -13.89
C TYR A 89 -3.03 -7.18 -15.28
N ARG A 90 -1.81 -7.65 -15.51
CA ARG A 90 -1.25 -7.67 -16.86
C ARG A 90 -1.89 -8.82 -17.61
N TYR A 91 -2.55 -8.53 -18.71
CA TYR A 91 -3.17 -9.54 -19.57
C TYR A 91 -2.23 -10.04 -20.67
N ASP A 92 -1.13 -9.31 -20.95
CA ASP A 92 -0.06 -9.73 -21.87
C ASP A 92 1.14 -10.33 -21.13
N VAL A 93 0.86 -11.26 -20.22
CA VAL A 93 1.86 -12.19 -19.70
C VAL A 93 1.55 -13.57 -20.25
N LYS A 94 1.84 -13.77 -21.55
CA LYS A 94 2.04 -15.12 -22.10
C LYS A 94 3.32 -15.71 -21.51
N GLY A 95 3.27 -16.05 -20.23
CA GLY A 95 4.38 -16.60 -19.46
C GLY A 95 4.09 -18.05 -19.11
N ARG A 96 4.52 -18.95 -20.01
CA ARG A 96 4.38 -20.41 -19.99
C ARG A 96 3.00 -20.94 -20.38
N ASN A 97 2.94 -21.59 -21.53
CA ASN A 97 1.93 -22.61 -21.84
C ASN A 97 1.92 -23.61 -20.67
N ILE A 98 0.75 -23.79 -20.07
CA ILE A 98 0.44 -24.98 -19.28
C ILE A 98 0.11 -26.09 -20.28
#